data_AF-A0A1I6K5T1-F1
#
_entry.id   AF-A0A1I6K5T1-F1
#
_cell.length_a   1.000
_cell.length_b   1.000
_cell.length_c   1.000
_cell.angle_alpha   90.00
_cell.angle_beta   90.00
_cell.angle_gamma   90.00
#
_symmetry.space_group_name_H-M   'P 1'
#
loop_
_entity.id
_entity.type
_entity.pdbx_description
1 polymer ?
#
loop_
_entity_poly.entity_id
_entity_poly.type
_entity_poly.pdbx_seq_one_letter_code
_entity_poly.pdbx_strand_id
1 'polypeptide(L)'
;METAAIHEHVLRFQSPSSLEHEDVWQKLKPLGALVVPHFLEAYPKFRQARARVSLLFYATGFARISEEAFQLGVLGCKDRASLVRYRACGLLAYSLRPDALPTLHDLLTHTDKKTVEDAVAAMDAIRSGNYHYFIDRSHSGKTFWEVNRGDIPR
;
A
#
# COMPACT_ATOMS: atom_id res chain seq x y z
N MET A 1 13.40 -19.76 -0.68
CA MET A 1 12.81 -19.73 -2.04
C MET A 1 13.77 -18.95 -2.91
N GLU A 2 14.11 -19.46 -4.10
CA GLU A 2 14.99 -18.75 -5.03
C GLU A 2 14.29 -17.55 -5.67
N THR A 3 15.04 -16.52 -6.05
CA THR A 3 14.56 -15.26 -6.66
C THR A 3 13.64 -15.51 -7.87
N ALA A 4 13.98 -16.48 -8.72
CA ALA A 4 13.17 -16.85 -9.88
C ALA A 4 11.79 -17.39 -9.48
N ALA A 5 11.74 -18.27 -8.46
CA ALA A 5 10.49 -18.80 -7.94
C ALA A 5 9.61 -17.73 -7.27
N ILE A 6 10.22 -16.73 -6.62
CA ILE A 6 9.48 -15.58 -6.07
C ILE A 6 8.82 -14.80 -7.22
N HIS A 7 9.58 -14.51 -8.28
CA HIS A 7 9.07 -13.79 -9.44
C HIS A 7 7.89 -14.51 -10.09
N GLU A 8 7.99 -15.82 -10.31
CA GLU A 8 6.88 -16.62 -10.86
C GLU A 8 5.62 -16.56 -10.00
N HIS A 9 5.77 -16.65 -8.68
CA HIS A 9 4.63 -16.49 -7.78
C HIS A 9 4.02 -15.09 -7.85
N VAL A 10 4.85 -14.03 -7.91
CA VAL A 10 4.35 -12.65 -8.05
C VAL A 10 3.53 -12.48 -9.32
N LEU A 11 3.98 -13.03 -10.46
CA LEU A 11 3.26 -12.91 -11.74
C LEU A 11 1.82 -13.47 -11.68
N ARG A 12 1.54 -14.41 -10.78
CA ARG A 12 0.20 -15.00 -10.61
C ARG A 12 -0.84 -14.04 -10.01
N PHE A 13 -0.43 -12.91 -9.44
CA PHE A 13 -1.35 -11.84 -9.06
C PHE A 13 -2.05 -11.18 -10.25
N GLN A 14 -1.68 -11.51 -11.50
CA GLN A 14 -2.44 -11.10 -12.68
C GLN A 14 -3.66 -11.98 -12.98
N SER A 15 -3.89 -13.03 -12.17
CA SER A 15 -5.11 -13.81 -12.24
C SER A 15 -6.36 -12.94 -11.98
N PRO A 16 -7.50 -13.20 -12.63
CA PRO A 16 -8.75 -12.53 -12.27
C PRO A 16 -9.34 -13.03 -10.94
N SER A 17 -8.76 -14.05 -10.30
CA SER A 17 -9.31 -14.69 -9.09
C SER A 17 -8.70 -14.11 -7.80
N SER A 18 -9.53 -13.51 -6.93
CA SER A 18 -9.08 -13.13 -5.57
C SER A 18 -8.63 -14.31 -4.72
N LEU A 19 -9.23 -15.49 -4.93
CA LEU A 19 -8.83 -16.69 -4.18
C LEU A 19 -7.39 -17.07 -4.55
N GLU A 20 -7.05 -16.97 -5.84
CA GLU A 20 -5.68 -17.22 -6.28
C GLU A 20 -4.69 -16.19 -5.73
N HIS A 21 -5.11 -14.92 -5.57
CA HIS A 21 -4.25 -13.90 -4.95
C HIS A 21 -3.92 -14.27 -3.51
N GLU A 22 -4.90 -14.75 -2.74
CA GLU A 22 -4.69 -15.18 -1.37
C GLU A 22 -3.80 -16.44 -1.31
N ASP A 23 -4.04 -17.42 -2.17
CA ASP A 23 -3.20 -18.63 -2.25
C ASP A 23 -1.74 -18.32 -2.60
N VAL A 24 -1.53 -17.36 -3.51
CA VAL A 24 -0.19 -16.85 -3.85
C VAL A 24 0.42 -16.15 -2.66
N TRP A 25 -0.34 -15.30 -1.97
CA TRP A 25 0.15 -14.60 -0.79
C TRP A 25 0.55 -15.55 0.33
N GLN A 26 -0.21 -16.61 0.61
CA GLN A 26 0.16 -17.59 1.64
C GLN A 26 1.52 -18.26 1.39
N LYS A 27 1.90 -18.42 0.12
CA LYS A 27 3.23 -18.96 -0.27
C LYS A 27 4.35 -17.94 -0.11
N LEU A 28 4.05 -16.67 -0.33
CA LEU A 28 5.03 -15.57 -0.27
C LEU A 28 5.20 -14.99 1.13
N LYS A 29 4.14 -15.01 1.96
CA LYS A 29 4.09 -14.43 3.31
C LYS A 29 5.26 -14.85 4.21
N PRO A 30 5.72 -16.12 4.23
CA PRO A 30 6.88 -16.51 5.05
C PRO A 30 8.19 -15.82 4.70
N LEU A 31 8.31 -15.23 3.49
CA LEU A 31 9.50 -14.48 3.07
C LEU A 31 9.56 -13.08 3.68
N GLY A 32 8.47 -12.59 4.27
CA GLY A 32 8.40 -11.25 4.86
C GLY A 32 8.73 -10.16 3.85
N ALA A 33 9.52 -9.16 4.28
CA ALA A 33 9.88 -8.00 3.45
C ALA A 33 10.71 -8.36 2.19
N LEU A 34 11.31 -9.55 2.13
CA LEU A 34 12.11 -9.99 0.97
C LEU A 34 11.29 -10.10 -0.33
N VAL A 35 9.95 -10.18 -0.23
CA VAL A 35 9.07 -10.22 -1.40
C VAL A 35 8.84 -8.84 -2.02
N VAL A 36 8.99 -7.76 -1.24
CA VAL A 36 8.57 -6.41 -1.64
C VAL A 36 9.34 -5.85 -2.85
N PRO A 37 10.66 -6.07 -3.00
CA PRO A 37 11.37 -5.67 -4.22
C PRO A 37 10.75 -6.26 -5.49
N HIS A 38 10.25 -7.50 -5.41
CA HIS A 38 9.58 -8.16 -6.54
C HIS A 38 8.20 -7.56 -6.83
N PHE A 39 7.48 -7.10 -5.81
CA PHE A 39 6.23 -6.35 -6.01
C PHE A 39 6.51 -5.03 -6.73
N LEU A 40 7.52 -4.28 -6.28
CA LEU A 40 7.91 -3.02 -6.90
C LEU A 40 8.32 -3.20 -8.37
N GLU A 41 9.12 -4.23 -8.66
CA GLU A 41 9.55 -4.55 -10.02
C GLU A 41 8.39 -4.98 -10.94
N ALA A 42 7.43 -5.74 -10.40
CA ALA A 42 6.31 -6.26 -11.17
C ALA A 42 5.19 -5.22 -11.40
N TYR A 43 5.01 -4.29 -10.46
CA TYR A 43 3.93 -3.31 -10.45
C TYR A 43 3.68 -2.60 -11.79
N PRO A 44 4.69 -1.96 -12.44
CA PRO A 44 4.46 -1.26 -13.71
C PRO A 44 4.12 -2.20 -14.86
N LYS A 45 4.44 -3.49 -14.76
CA LYS A 45 4.16 -4.51 -15.79
C LYS A 45 2.72 -5.01 -15.74
N PHE A 46 2.03 -4.82 -14.60
CA PHE A 46 0.68 -5.34 -14.38
C PHE A 46 -0.40 -4.47 -15.00
N ARG A 47 -1.16 -5.03 -15.94
CA ARG A 47 -2.22 -4.30 -16.65
C ARG A 47 -3.48 -4.11 -15.80
N GLN A 48 -3.82 -5.11 -14.99
CA GLN A 48 -5.05 -5.13 -14.20
C GLN A 48 -4.92 -4.32 -12.91
N ALA A 49 -5.86 -3.40 -12.68
CA ALA A 49 -5.88 -2.59 -11.46
C ALA A 49 -5.98 -3.45 -10.18
N ARG A 50 -6.74 -4.55 -10.22
CA ARG A 50 -6.86 -5.49 -9.10
C ARG A 50 -5.53 -6.12 -8.71
N ALA A 51 -4.71 -6.50 -9.68
CA ALA A 51 -3.39 -7.04 -9.45
C ALA A 51 -2.49 -6.01 -8.73
N ARG A 52 -2.49 -4.77 -9.21
CA ARG A 52 -1.74 -3.65 -8.59
C ARG A 52 -2.25 -3.30 -7.19
N VAL A 53 -3.57 -3.39 -6.96
CA VAL A 53 -4.18 -3.28 -5.62
C VAL A 53 -3.64 -4.35 -4.67
N SER A 54 -3.52 -5.61 -5.12
CA SER A 54 -2.98 -6.69 -4.29
C SER A 54 -1.52 -6.46 -3.92
N LEU A 55 -0.68 -6.01 -4.85
CA LEU A 55 0.71 -5.68 -4.55
C LEU A 55 0.83 -4.61 -3.45
N LEU A 56 0.06 -3.52 -3.57
CA LEU A 56 0.01 -2.47 -2.53
C LEU A 56 -0.54 -2.98 -1.20
N PHE A 57 -1.61 -3.76 -1.24
CA PHE A 57 -2.25 -4.31 -0.05
C PHE A 57 -1.28 -5.17 0.76
N TYR A 58 -0.63 -6.14 0.12
CA TYR A 58 0.32 -7.02 0.80
C TYR A 58 1.63 -6.32 1.17
N ALA A 59 2.05 -5.30 0.41
CA ALA A 59 3.20 -4.46 0.77
C ALA A 59 2.94 -3.57 1.99
N THR A 60 1.68 -3.27 2.32
CA THR A 60 1.34 -2.35 3.42
C THR A 60 1.94 -2.82 4.75
N GLY A 61 1.92 -4.11 5.05
CA GLY A 61 2.53 -4.68 6.27
C GLY A 61 4.04 -4.47 6.40
N PHE A 62 4.73 -4.05 5.33
CA PHE A 62 6.17 -3.80 5.33
C PHE A 62 6.54 -2.32 5.19
N ALA A 63 5.56 -1.41 5.08
CA ALA A 63 5.80 -0.01 4.76
C ALA A 63 6.65 0.75 5.80
N ARG A 64 6.75 0.24 7.03
CA ARG A 64 7.57 0.80 8.11
C ARG A 64 9.03 0.33 8.10
N ILE A 65 9.33 -0.74 7.36
CA ILE A 65 10.64 -1.42 7.42
C ILE A 65 11.28 -1.66 6.03
N SER A 66 10.56 -1.42 4.93
CA SER A 66 11.05 -1.60 3.56
C SER A 66 10.95 -0.29 2.78
N GLU A 67 12.08 0.14 2.23
CA GLU A 67 12.13 1.27 1.31
C GLU A 67 11.34 0.98 0.03
N GLU A 68 11.40 -0.26 -0.46
CA GLU A 68 10.68 -0.69 -1.66
C GLU A 68 9.16 -0.65 -1.46
N ALA A 69 8.67 -0.94 -0.26
CA ALA A 69 7.24 -0.80 0.06
C ALA A 69 6.83 0.68 -0.03
N PHE A 70 7.64 1.57 0.54
CA PHE A 70 7.42 3.00 0.47
C PHE A 70 7.42 3.51 -0.98
N GLN A 71 8.43 3.14 -1.77
CA GLN A 71 8.53 3.49 -3.19
C GLN A 71 7.34 2.95 -4.01
N LEU A 72 6.86 1.75 -3.67
CA LEU A 72 5.66 1.19 -4.28
C LEU A 72 4.41 2.03 -3.97
N GLY A 73 4.28 2.54 -2.74
CA GLY A 73 3.25 3.52 -2.37
C GLY A 73 3.36 4.80 -3.19
N VAL A 74 4.54 5.39 -3.28
CA VAL A 74 4.78 6.62 -4.07
C VAL A 74 4.41 6.40 -5.54
N LEU A 75 4.80 5.27 -6.12
CA LEU A 75 4.43 4.91 -7.49
C LEU A 75 2.92 4.74 -7.64
N GLY A 76 2.26 4.10 -6.68
CA GLY A 76 0.82 3.85 -6.70
C GLY A 76 -0.06 5.09 -6.58
N CYS A 77 0.43 6.17 -5.96
CA CYS A 77 -0.28 7.46 -5.94
C CYS A 77 -0.47 8.03 -7.35
N LYS A 78 0.40 7.67 -8.30
CA LYS A 78 0.33 8.11 -9.71
C LYS A 78 -0.53 7.19 -10.59
N ASP A 79 -1.16 6.16 -10.01
CA ASP A 79 -1.96 5.21 -10.81
C ASP A 79 -3.25 5.83 -11.34
N ARG A 80 -3.65 5.40 -12.53
CA ARG A 80 -4.90 5.82 -13.18
C ARG A 80 -6.17 5.38 -12.43
N ALA A 81 -6.14 4.26 -11.70
CA ALA A 81 -7.30 3.72 -11.02
C ALA A 81 -7.43 4.27 -9.59
N SER A 82 -8.60 4.85 -9.26
CA SER A 82 -8.84 5.44 -7.93
C SER A 82 -8.62 4.46 -6.77
N LEU A 83 -9.00 3.19 -6.91
CA LEU A 83 -8.78 2.19 -5.86
C LEU A 83 -7.29 1.88 -5.63
N VAL A 84 -6.47 1.97 -6.68
CA VAL A 84 -5.02 1.80 -6.55
C VAL A 84 -4.43 3.00 -5.79
N ARG A 85 -4.85 4.22 -6.12
CA ARG A 85 -4.44 5.43 -5.38
C ARG A 85 -4.87 5.39 -3.91
N TYR A 86 -6.09 4.95 -3.61
CA TYR A 86 -6.55 4.74 -2.23
C TYR A 86 -5.62 3.81 -1.44
N ARG A 87 -5.24 2.66 -2.03
CA ARG A 87 -4.31 1.72 -1.39
C ARG A 87 -2.91 2.30 -1.22
N ALA A 88 -2.44 3.08 -2.18
CA ALA A 88 -1.18 3.79 -2.11
C ALA A 88 -1.17 4.84 -0.99
N CYS A 89 -2.20 5.68 -0.89
CA CYS A 89 -2.36 6.62 0.23
C CYS A 89 -2.36 5.89 1.58
N GLY A 90 -3.08 4.76 1.68
CA GLY A 90 -3.07 3.95 2.90
C GLY A 90 -1.69 3.39 3.24
N LEU A 91 -0.96 2.86 2.25
CA LEU A 91 0.40 2.38 2.45
C LEU A 91 1.31 3.49 3.00
N LEU A 92 1.28 4.67 2.37
CA LEU A 92 2.08 5.81 2.81
C LEU A 92 1.65 6.29 4.21
N ALA A 93 0.36 6.34 4.50
CA ALA A 93 -0.15 6.64 5.84
C ALA A 93 0.36 5.66 6.89
N TYR A 94 0.39 4.37 6.58
CA TYR A 94 0.89 3.33 7.49
C TYR A 94 2.40 3.40 7.72
N SER A 95 3.16 3.85 6.72
CA SER A 95 4.60 4.08 6.85
C SER A 95 4.95 5.14 7.90
N LEU A 96 4.04 6.11 8.14
CA LEU A 96 4.24 7.30 8.97
C LEU A 96 5.48 8.13 8.59
N ARG A 97 6.01 7.98 7.37
CA ARG A 97 7.20 8.71 6.95
C ARG A 97 6.87 10.11 6.44
N PRO A 98 7.47 11.18 6.98
CA PRO A 98 7.22 12.55 6.53
C PRO A 98 7.65 12.84 5.09
N ASP A 99 8.58 12.06 4.53
CA ASP A 99 9.02 12.18 3.13
C ASP A 99 7.94 11.76 2.12
N ALA A 100 6.83 11.16 2.57
CA ALA A 100 5.65 10.92 1.74
C ALA A 100 4.83 12.19 1.46
N LEU A 101 4.96 13.22 2.30
CA LEU A 101 4.09 14.40 2.28
C LEU A 101 4.11 15.15 0.94
N PRO A 102 5.25 15.34 0.23
CA PRO A 102 5.25 15.96 -1.10
C PRO A 102 4.39 15.17 -2.10
N THR A 103 4.54 13.84 -2.13
CA THR A 103 3.76 12.98 -3.03
C THR A 103 2.26 13.07 -2.74
N LEU A 104 1.87 13.13 -1.47
CA LEU A 104 0.47 13.28 -1.07
C LEU A 104 -0.06 14.68 -1.36
N HIS A 105 0.77 15.71 -1.25
CA HIS A 105 0.39 17.08 -1.55
C HIS A 105 0.03 17.26 -3.04
N ASP A 106 0.77 16.61 -3.95
CA ASP A 106 0.46 16.62 -5.38
C ASP A 106 -0.95 16.06 -5.69
N LEU A 107 -1.47 15.16 -4.85
CA LEU A 107 -2.81 14.61 -5.01
C LEU A 107 -3.93 15.58 -4.63
N LEU A 108 -3.63 16.68 -3.92
CA LEU A 108 -4.64 17.65 -3.50
C LEU A 108 -5.25 18.43 -4.67
N THR A 109 -4.55 18.48 -5.81
CA THR A 109 -5.05 19.11 -7.04
C THR A 109 -5.70 18.11 -8.00
N HIS A 110 -5.87 16.85 -7.59
CA HIS A 110 -6.46 15.82 -8.43
C HIS A 110 -7.97 16.06 -8.62
N THR A 111 -8.50 15.74 -9.81
CA THR A 111 -9.91 16.00 -10.16
C THR A 111 -10.90 15.09 -9.42
N ASP A 112 -10.49 13.86 -9.11
CA ASP A 112 -11.23 12.92 -8.27
C ASP A 112 -11.19 13.34 -6.80
N LYS A 113 -12.33 13.84 -6.29
CA LYS A 113 -12.49 14.29 -4.89
C LYS A 113 -12.10 13.22 -3.87
N LYS A 114 -12.41 11.95 -4.15
CA LYS A 114 -12.08 10.87 -3.22
C LYS A 114 -10.57 10.69 -3.08
N THR A 115 -9.83 10.84 -4.17
CA THR A 115 -8.36 10.83 -4.14
C THR A 115 -7.81 11.96 -3.28
N VAL A 116 -8.40 13.17 -3.37
CA VAL A 116 -8.02 14.31 -2.53
C VAL A 116 -8.29 14.01 -1.05
N GLU A 117 -9.47 13.49 -0.71
CA GLU A 117 -9.83 13.12 0.66
C GLU A 117 -8.92 12.02 1.24
N ASP A 118 -8.58 11.02 0.42
CA ASP A 118 -7.66 9.95 0.79
C ASP A 118 -6.24 10.51 1.07
N ALA A 119 -5.78 11.46 0.26
CA ALA A 119 -4.50 12.13 0.46
C ALA A 119 -4.48 12.97 1.74
N VAL A 120 -5.54 13.74 2.01
CA VAL A 120 -5.68 14.52 3.25
C VAL A 120 -5.63 13.61 4.48
N ALA A 121 -6.38 12.50 4.47
CA ALA A 121 -6.38 11.54 5.57
C ALA A 121 -4.99 10.89 5.77
N ALA A 122 -4.27 10.59 4.69
CA ALA A 122 -2.92 10.05 4.78
C ALA A 122 -1.92 11.07 5.34
N MET A 123 -2.00 12.33 4.92
CA MET A 123 -1.16 13.41 5.44
C MET A 123 -1.42 13.66 6.93
N ASP A 124 -2.69 13.63 7.34
CA ASP A 124 -3.10 13.78 8.74
C ASP A 124 -2.57 12.63 9.61
N ALA A 125 -2.69 11.39 9.14
CA ALA A 125 -2.11 10.23 9.80
C ALA A 125 -0.58 10.37 9.99
N ILE A 126 0.15 10.80 8.96
CA ILE A 126 1.60 11.00 9.03
C ILE A 126 1.96 12.12 10.01
N ARG A 127 1.29 13.28 9.92
CA ARG A 127 1.57 14.44 10.77
C ARG A 127 1.27 14.17 12.25
N SER A 128 0.24 13.38 12.50
CA SER A 128 -0.17 13.00 13.85
C SER A 128 0.57 11.79 14.40
N GLY A 129 1.44 11.15 13.61
CA GLY A 129 2.10 9.90 14.03
C GLY A 129 1.12 8.73 14.20
N ASN A 130 -0.10 8.84 13.67
CA ASN A 130 -1.19 7.92 13.94
C ASN A 130 -1.88 7.44 12.66
N TYR A 131 -1.44 6.26 12.21
CA TYR A 131 -1.95 5.60 11.00
C TYR A 131 -3.42 5.22 11.08
N HIS A 132 -4.02 5.13 12.27
CA HIS A 132 -5.45 4.90 12.39
C HIS A 132 -6.28 6.02 11.78
N TYR A 133 -5.78 7.27 11.80
CA TYR A 133 -6.50 8.43 11.26
C TYR A 133 -6.71 8.39 9.75
N PHE A 134 -6.00 7.51 9.02
CA PHE A 134 -6.30 7.27 7.62
C PHE A 134 -7.73 6.71 7.42
N ILE A 135 -8.17 5.84 8.32
CA ILE A 135 -9.53 5.27 8.30
C ILE A 135 -10.47 5.94 9.31
N ASP A 136 -9.96 6.38 10.46
CA ASP A 136 -10.70 7.14 11.48
C ASP A 136 -10.58 8.65 11.22
N ARG A 137 -11.11 9.10 10.08
CA ARG A 137 -10.93 10.48 9.59
C ARG A 137 -11.54 11.55 10.49
N SER A 138 -12.43 11.18 11.39
CA SER A 138 -13.05 12.07 12.37
C SER A 138 -12.37 12.04 13.74
N HIS A 139 -11.27 11.29 13.88
CA HIS A 139 -10.53 11.08 15.14
C HIS A 139 -11.46 10.60 16.26
N SER A 140 -12.40 9.72 15.93
CA SER A 140 -13.43 9.27 16.86
C SER A 140 -12.88 8.35 17.96
N GLY A 141 -11.73 7.71 17.71
CA GLY A 141 -11.19 6.65 18.56
C GLY A 141 -12.02 5.37 18.52
N LYS A 142 -12.96 5.23 17.58
CA LYS A 142 -13.87 4.07 17.46
C LYS A 142 -13.51 3.14 16.30
N THR A 143 -12.68 3.61 15.39
CA THR A 143 -12.26 2.85 14.20
C THR A 143 -10.75 2.63 14.27
N PHE A 144 -10.32 1.38 14.19
CA PHE A 144 -8.91 1.01 14.30
C PHE A 144 -8.45 0.27 13.07
N TRP A 145 -7.29 0.67 12.55
CA TRP A 145 -6.66 -0.04 11.45
C TRP A 145 -5.63 -0.99 12.02
N GLU A 146 -5.88 -2.30 11.98
CA GLU A 146 -4.88 -3.30 12.28
C GLU A 146 -4.25 -3.81 10.98
N VAL A 147 -2.94 -3.62 10.85
CA VAL A 147 -2.15 -4.11 9.70
C VAL A 147 -1.20 -5.20 10.19
N ASN A 148 -0.29 -4.85 11.10
CA ASN A 148 0.51 -5.80 11.86
C ASN A 148 0.08 -5.81 13.32
N ARG A 149 0.04 -7.00 13.92
CA ARG A 149 -0.30 -7.17 15.32
C ARG A 149 0.77 -6.52 16.20
N GLY A 150 0.34 -5.66 17.12
CA GLY A 150 1.23 -5.01 18.09
C GLY A 150 1.90 -3.74 17.59
N ASP A 151 1.63 -3.32 16.35
CA ASP A 151 2.01 -1.99 15.91
C ASP A 151 1.24 -0.94 16.70
N ILE A 152 1.96 0.06 17.18
CA ILE A 152 1.42 1.21 17.90
C ILE A 152 1.63 2.48 17.06
N PRO A 153 0.69 3.44 17.09
CA PRO A 153 0.94 4.83 16.70
C PRO A 153 2.14 5.39 17.46
N ARG A 154 2.91 6.29 16.84
CA ARG A 154 4.10 6.90 17.44
C ARG A 154 4.14 8.39 17.18
#